data_AF-E3RW77-F1
#
_entry.id   AF-E3RW77-F1
#
_cell.length_a   1.000
_cell.length_b   1.000
_cell.length_c   1.000
_cell.angle_alpha   90.00
_cell.angle_beta   90.00
_cell.angle_gamma   90.00
#
_symmetry.space_group_name_H-M   'P 1'
#
loop_
_entity.id
_entity.type
_entity.pdbx_description
1 polymer ?
#
loop_
_entity_poly.entity_id
_entity_poly.type
_entity_poly.pdbx_seq_one_letter_code
_entity_poly.pdbx_strand_id
1 'polypeptide(L)' 'MPRGRPRKYQTKEEATEAARQLRQQRYQRQRRAQAPPEFIAYAPTIPGAPTTTYPDISLRISADVPIPRDAFTLPDEPSS' A
#
# COMPACT_ATOMS: atom_id res chain seq x y z
N MET A 1 -6.23 44.59 -27.43
CA MET A 1 -5.03 43.94 -26.88
C MET A 1 -4.98 42.50 -27.37
N PRO A 2 -3.85 41.99 -27.92
CA PRO A 2 -3.78 40.61 -28.34
C PRO A 2 -3.80 39.74 -27.06
N ARG A 3 -4.94 39.11 -26.78
CA ARG A 3 -5.10 38.17 -25.67
C ARG A 3 -4.99 36.76 -26.24
N GLY A 4 -3.79 36.19 -26.13
CA GLY A 4 -3.49 34.82 -26.55
C GLY A 4 -2.50 34.17 -25.60
N ARG A 5 -2.46 32.83 -25.62
CA ARG A 5 -1.49 32.07 -24.82
C ARG A 5 -0.06 32.39 -25.31
N PRO A 6 0.88 32.70 -24.41
CA PRO A 6 2.28 32.91 -24.79
C PRO A 6 2.81 31.72 -25.59
N ARG A 7 3.51 32.01 -26.69
CA ARG A 7 4.15 30.97 -27.49
C ARG A 7 5.33 30.38 -26.70
N LYS A 8 5.43 29.05 -26.73
CA LYS A 8 6.50 28.31 -26.05
C LYS A 8 7.89 28.50 -26.69
N TYR A 9 7.92 28.81 -27.99
CA TYR A 9 9.13 29.03 -28.78
C TYR A 9 9.01 30.36 -29.50
N GLN A 10 10.10 31.11 -29.57
CA GLN A 10 10.14 32.41 -30.23
C GLN A 10 10.31 32.25 -31.74
N THR A 11 11.06 31.24 -32.18
CA THR A 11 11.31 30.96 -33.59
C THR A 11 10.79 29.58 -34.01
N LYS A 12 10.57 29.40 -35.31
CA LYS A 12 10.19 28.09 -35.87
C LYS A 12 11.32 27.08 -35.76
N GLU A 13 12.56 27.54 -35.88
CA GLU A 13 13.77 26.71 -35.80
C GLU A 13 13.89 26.07 -34.41
N GLU A 14 13.76 26.88 -33.36
CA GLU A 14 13.75 26.43 -31.96
C GLU A 14 12.67 25.37 -31.70
N ALA A 15 11.47 25.56 -32.24
CA ALA A 15 10.39 24.58 -32.13
C ALA A 15 10.74 23.25 -32.82
N THR A 16 11.39 23.31 -33.99
CA THR A 16 11.79 22.11 -34.74
C THR A 16 12.95 21.36 -34.10
N GLU A 17 13.92 22.08 -33.52
CA GLU A 17 15.03 21.49 -32.77
C GLU A 17 14.53 20.81 -31.49
N ALA A 18 13.65 21.47 -30.73
CA ALA A 18 13.05 20.88 -29.54
C ALA A 18 12.24 19.62 -29.87
N ALA A 19 11.50 19.61 -30.99
CA ALA A 19 10.78 18.43 -31.46
C ALA A 19 11.73 17.29 -31.85
N ARG A 20 12.85 17.59 -32.51
CA ARG A 20 13.89 16.59 -32.84
C ARG A 20 14.49 15.97 -31.59
N GLN A 21 14.85 16.78 -30.59
CA GLN A 21 15.39 16.31 -29.32
C GLN A 21 14.40 15.42 -28.57
N LEU A 22 13.13 15.82 -28.50
CA LEU A 22 12.09 15.03 -27.84
C LEU A 22 11.88 13.68 -28.53
N ARG A 23 11.91 13.65 -29.86
CA ARG A 23 11.84 12.41 -30.65
C ARG A 23 13.03 11.49 -30.35
N GLN A 24 14.24 12.03 -30.27
CA GLN A 24 15.45 11.25 -29.93
C GLN A 24 15.37 10.67 -28.52
N GLN A 25 14.96 11.47 -27.52
CA GLN A 25 14.78 11.00 -26.15
C GLN A 25 13.74 9.89 -26.06
N ARG A 26 12.61 10.03 -26.77
CA ARG A 26 11.56 9.00 -26.80
C ARG A 26 12.07 7.68 -27.39
N TYR A 27 12.82 7.78 -28.49
CA TYR A 27 13.45 6.62 -29.13
C TYR A 27 14.42 5.90 -28.19
N GLN A 28 15.27 6.65 -27.48
CA GLN A 28 16.19 6.08 -26.49
C GLN A 28 15.44 5.41 -25.34
N ARG A 29 14.37 6.01 -24.82
CA ARG A 29 13.55 5.42 -23.75
C ARG A 29 12.88 4.13 -24.19
N GLN A 30 12.31 4.09 -25.40
CA GLN A 30 11.70 2.87 -25.95
C GLN A 30 12.72 1.74 -26.07
N ARG A 31 13.95 2.02 -26.51
CA ARG A 31 15.01 1.01 -26.59
C ARG A 31 15.54 0.56 -25.23
N ARG A 32 15.50 1.43 -24.21
CA ARG A 32 15.89 1.08 -22.84
C ARG A 32 14.81 0.28 -22.10
N ALA A 33 13.54 0.46 -22.44
CA ALA A 33 12.39 -0.11 -21.72
C ALA A 33 12.00 -1.54 -22.15
N GLN A 34 12.93 -2.30 -22.75
CA GLN A 34 12.64 -3.64 -23.27
C GLN A 34 13.35 -4.76 -22.50
N ALA A 35 13.78 -4.49 -21.26
CA ALA A 35 13.96 -5.59 -20.31
C ALA A 35 12.56 -6.13 -19.98
N PRO A 36 12.31 -7.45 -20.09
CA PRO A 36 11.09 -8.04 -19.55
C PRO A 36 10.93 -7.55 -18.11
N PRO A 37 9.72 -7.17 -17.67
CA PRO A 37 9.52 -6.82 -16.27
C PRO A 37 10.07 -7.96 -15.41
N GLU A 38 10.84 -7.63 -14.39
CA GLU A 38 11.33 -8.62 -13.43
C GLU A 38 10.10 -9.26 -12.77
N PHE A 39 9.67 -10.39 -13.33
CA PHE A 39 8.54 -11.13 -12.84
C PHE A 39 8.98 -11.77 -11.53
N ILE A 40 8.62 -11.13 -10.43
CA ILE A 40 8.70 -11.73 -9.11
C ILE A 40 7.62 -12.80 -9.09
N ALA A 41 8.01 -14.04 -9.34
CA ALA A 41 7.12 -15.17 -9.16
C ALA A 41 6.67 -15.18 -7.70
N TYR A 42 5.37 -14.95 -7.48
CA TYR A 42 4.78 -15.13 -6.17
C TYR A 42 4.88 -16.61 -5.82
N ALA A 43 5.72 -16.93 -4.83
CA ALA A 43 5.72 -18.23 -4.20
C ALA A 43 4.63 -18.21 -3.10
N PRO A 44 3.49 -18.90 -3.27
CA PRO A 44 2.50 -19.00 -2.22
C PRO A 44 3.12 -19.68 -1.00
N THR A 45 2.94 -19.07 0.18
CA THR A 45 3.31 -19.69 1.45
C THR A 45 2.55 -21.00 1.60
N ILE A 46 3.27 -22.11 1.79
CA ILE A 46 2.67 -23.45 1.91
C ILE A 46 1.75 -23.45 3.15
N PRO A 47 0.43 -23.67 3.01
CA PRO A 47 -0.46 -23.80 4.15
C PRO A 47 -0.09 -25.09 4.91
N GLY A 48 0.24 -24.95 6.19
CA GLY A 48 0.57 -26.09 7.06
C GLY A 48 2.02 -26.16 7.55
N ALA A 49 2.85 -25.13 7.34
CA ALA A 49 4.10 -25.01 8.08
C ALA A 49 3.76 -24.86 9.59
N PRO A 50 4.21 -25.76 10.48
CA PRO A 50 3.98 -25.60 11.90
C PRO A 50 4.79 -24.40 12.39
N THR A 51 4.11 -23.28 12.65
CA THR A 51 4.66 -22.24 13.49
C THR A 51 4.91 -22.88 14.85
N THR A 52 6.15 -22.87 15.34
CA THR A 52 6.48 -23.36 16.68
C THR A 52 5.75 -22.49 17.69
N THR A 53 4.54 -22.88 18.06
CA THR A 53 3.77 -22.22 19.11
C THR A 53 4.38 -22.64 20.43
N TYR A 54 5.11 -21.73 21.08
CA TYR A 54 5.59 -21.98 22.44
C TYR A 54 4.37 -22.20 23.35
N PRO A 55 4.34 -23.28 24.16
CA PRO A 55 3.21 -23.61 25.03
C PRO A 55 2.92 -22.55 26.10
N ASP A 56 3.81 -21.56 26.26
CA ASP A 56 3.76 -20.57 27.33
C ASP A 56 2.80 -19.40 27.05
N ILE A 57 2.15 -19.34 25.88
CA ILE A 57 1.32 -18.19 25.46
C ILE A 57 -0.19 -18.47 25.55
N SER A 58 -0.64 -19.73 25.63
CA SER A 58 -2.07 -20.02 25.78
C SER A 58 -2.51 -19.97 27.25
N LEU A 59 -3.03 -18.79 27.63
CA LEU A 59 -3.88 -18.51 28.80
C LEU A 59 -3.31 -18.94 30.18
N ARG A 60 -2.64 -18.01 30.88
CA ARG A 60 -2.31 -18.17 32.30
C ARG A 60 -3.54 -17.89 33.17
N ILE A 61 -4.38 -18.90 33.39
CA ILE A 61 -5.37 -18.86 34.45
C ILE A 61 -4.62 -19.05 35.77
N SER A 62 -4.44 -17.95 36.51
CA SER A 62 -3.83 -17.99 37.84
C SER A 62 -4.94 -18.31 38.85
N ALA A 63 -4.86 -19.44 39.53
CA ALA A 63 -5.89 -19.87 40.49
C ALA A 63 -6.07 -18.91 41.68
N ASP A 64 -5.05 -18.10 41.98
CA ASP A 64 -5.01 -17.21 43.14
C ASP A 64 -5.48 -15.77 42.87
N VAL A 65 -5.96 -15.47 41.66
CA VAL A 65 -6.47 -14.12 41.33
C VAL A 65 -8.00 -14.13 41.43
N PRO A 66 -8.59 -13.58 42.50
CA PRO A 66 -10.05 -13.50 42.61
C PRO A 66 -10.60 -12.57 41.53
N ILE A 67 -11.53 -13.06 40.72
CA ILE A 67 -12.26 -12.28 39.72
C ILE A 67 -13.30 -11.44 40.49
N PRO A 68 -13.22 -10.10 40.48
CA PRO A 68 -14.23 -9.26 41.12
C PRO A 68 -15.57 -9.44 40.41
N ARG A 69 -16.64 -9.66 41.18
CA ARG A 69 -18.01 -9.64 40.66
C ARG A 69 -18.46 -8.19 40.57
N ASP A 70 -18.74 -7.71 39.36
CA ASP A 70 -19.30 -6.39 39.16
C ASP A 70 -20.69 -6.29 39.81
N ALA A 71 -20.86 -5.29 40.67
CA ALA A 71 -22.07 -5.02 41.44
C ALA A 71 -23.16 -4.31 40.61
N PHE A 72 -23.40 -4.76 39.38
CA PHE A 72 -24.39 -4.14 38.49
C PHE A 72 -25.27 -5.15 37.78
N THR A 73 -25.98 -5.97 38.54
CA THR A 73 -27.31 -6.44 38.13
C THR A 73 -28.19 -6.64 39.37
N LEU A 74 -28.87 -5.57 39.78
CA LEU A 74 -30.19 -5.70 40.38
C LEU A 74 -31.05 -4.58 39.80
N PRO A 75 -32.13 -4.95 39.10
CA PRO A 75 -33.39 -4.27 39.35
C PRO A 75 -34.48 -5.28 39.72
N ASP A 76 -35.11 -4.95 40.85
CA ASP A 76 -36.52 -5.03 41.19
C ASP A 76 -37.22 -6.39 41.23
N GLU A 77 -37.44 -6.83 42.48
CA GLU A 77 -38.58 -7.62 42.92
C GLU A 77 -39.90 -7.09 42.30
N PRO A 78 -40.72 -7.94 41.65
CA PRO A 78 -42.12 -7.66 41.49
C PRO A 78 -42.89 -8.13 42.73
N SER A 79 -43.49 -7.16 43.40
CA SER A 79 -44.55 -7.31 44.39
C SER A 79 -45.75 -8.09 43.83
N SER A 80 -46.20 -9.11 44.56
CA SER A 80 -47.61 -9.54 44.68
C SER A 80 -47.78 -10.43 45.91
#